data_AF-A0A951JWW2-F1
#
_entry.id   AF-A0A951JWW2-F1
#
_cell.length_a   1.000
_cell.length_b   1.000
_cell.length_c   1.000
_cell.angle_alpha   90.00
_cell.angle_beta   90.00
_cell.angle_gamma   90.00
#
_symmetry.space_group_name_H-M   'P 1'
#
loop_
_entity.id
_entity.type
_entity.pdbx_description
1 polymer ?
#
loop_
_entity_poly.entity_id
_entity_poly.type
_entity_poly.pdbx_seq_one_letter_code
_entity_poly.pdbx_strand_id
1 'polypeptide(L)'
;MEPLSDPQIDEALSDLPGWEYDGEAISKTYGLASFREAVDFVNDIADLAEEANHHPDLEIYYDEVVVSLRTHSLDAVTDNDVRMAAEVENLVTEVEEDDFDDLDEDDDLDDDVNDVDEFDDDFDDGI
;
A
#
# COMPACT_ATOMS: atom_id res chain seq x y z
N MET A 1 21.75 -25.33 3.73
CA MET A 1 20.75 -24.54 4.46
C MET A 1 20.64 -25.11 5.84
N GLU A 2 20.74 -24.27 6.86
CA GLU A 2 20.65 -24.66 8.27
C GLU A 2 19.58 -23.78 8.94
N PRO A 3 18.84 -24.31 9.93
CA PRO A 3 17.91 -23.51 10.72
C PRO A 3 18.64 -22.37 11.45
N LEU A 4 18.01 -21.20 11.47
CA LEU A 4 18.43 -20.10 12.33
C LEU A 4 17.96 -20.33 13.76
N SER A 5 18.73 -19.85 14.73
CA SER A 5 18.28 -19.75 16.12
C SER A 5 17.46 -18.48 16.35
N ASP A 6 16.58 -18.49 17.35
CA ASP A 6 15.74 -17.33 17.69
C ASP A 6 16.55 -16.01 17.78
N PRO A 7 17.73 -15.94 18.42
CA PRO A 7 18.52 -14.71 18.44
C PRO A 7 19.02 -14.25 17.06
N GLN A 8 19.27 -15.18 16.12
CA GLN A 8 19.66 -14.84 14.76
C GLN A 8 18.47 -14.34 13.95
N ILE A 9 17.28 -14.89 14.21
CA ILE A 9 16.03 -14.43 13.61
C ILE A 9 15.73 -13.01 14.12
N ASP A 10 15.79 -12.80 15.44
CA ASP A 10 15.59 -11.48 16.06
C ASP A 10 16.57 -10.43 15.50
N GLU A 11 17.84 -10.79 15.33
CA GLU A 11 18.85 -9.91 14.72
C GLU A 11 18.50 -9.59 13.26
N ALA A 12 18.12 -10.59 12.47
CA ALA A 12 17.74 -10.40 11.07
C ALA A 12 16.47 -9.55 10.91
N LEU A 13 15.48 -9.74 11.78
CA LEU A 13 14.23 -8.99 11.76
C LEU A 13 14.39 -7.53 12.20
N SER A 14 15.50 -7.17 12.85
CA SER A 14 15.76 -5.78 13.24
C SER A 14 15.87 -4.82 12.06
N ASP A 15 16.21 -5.32 10.87
CA ASP A 15 16.28 -4.57 9.61
C ASP A 15 14.99 -4.73 8.76
N LEU A 16 13.98 -5.46 9.24
CA LEU A 16 12.74 -5.79 8.52
C LEU A 16 11.51 -5.36 9.33
N PRO A 17 11.21 -4.04 9.41
CA PRO A 17 10.12 -3.55 10.23
C PRO A 17 8.75 -4.14 9.82
N GLY A 18 7.98 -4.57 10.82
CA GLY A 18 6.67 -5.18 10.64
C GLY A 18 6.70 -6.70 10.41
N TRP A 19 7.87 -7.30 10.22
CA TRP A 19 8.02 -8.75 10.26
C TRP A 19 8.13 -9.25 11.70
N GLU A 20 7.40 -10.30 12.01
CA GLU A 20 7.33 -10.90 13.34
C GLU A 20 7.65 -12.39 13.27
N TYR A 21 8.28 -12.94 14.31
CA TYR A 21 8.52 -14.37 14.46
C TYR A 21 7.62 -14.96 15.56
N ASP A 22 6.86 -15.99 15.22
CA ASP A 22 5.90 -16.63 16.15
C ASP A 22 6.44 -17.90 16.82
N GLY A 23 7.68 -18.30 16.51
CA GLY A 23 8.30 -19.54 16.95
C GLY A 23 8.30 -20.67 15.90
N GLU A 24 7.58 -20.48 14.78
CA GLU A 24 7.51 -21.44 13.67
C GLU A 24 7.84 -20.80 12.32
N ALA A 25 7.39 -19.57 12.08
CA ALA A 25 7.57 -18.82 10.84
C ALA A 25 7.79 -17.34 11.11
N ILE A 26 8.38 -16.65 10.13
CA ILE A 26 8.33 -15.18 10.09
C ILE A 26 7.15 -14.75 9.24
N SER A 27 6.44 -13.70 9.65
CA SER A 27 5.28 -13.20 8.92
C SER A 27 5.14 -11.68 8.96
N LYS A 28 4.50 -11.11 7.95
CA LYS A 28 4.08 -9.71 7.89
C LYS A 28 2.73 -9.59 7.17
N THR A 29 1.92 -8.64 7.63
CA THR A 29 0.66 -8.27 6.96
C THR A 29 0.87 -6.95 6.21
N TYR A 30 0.50 -6.94 4.94
CA TYR A 30 0.55 -5.77 4.06
C TYR A 30 -0.88 -5.30 3.80
N GLY A 31 -1.16 -4.02 4.03
CA GLY A 31 -2.40 -3.37 3.62
C GLY A 31 -2.21 -2.63 2.30
N LEU A 32 -3.07 -2.90 1.32
CA LEU A 32 -3.03 -2.34 -0.03
C LEU A 32 -4.25 -1.44 -0.26
N ALA A 33 -4.29 -0.66 -1.34
CA ALA A 33 -5.41 0.24 -1.61
C ALA A 33 -6.67 -0.47 -2.15
N SER A 34 -6.55 -1.70 -2.64
CA SER A 34 -7.69 -2.47 -3.16
C SER A 34 -7.41 -3.97 -3.28
N PHE A 35 -8.46 -4.79 -3.42
CA PHE A 35 -8.32 -6.22 -3.74
C PHE A 35 -7.54 -6.47 -5.04
N ARG A 36 -7.61 -5.56 -6.01
CA ARG A 36 -6.86 -5.71 -7.25
C ARG A 36 -5.36 -5.58 -7.00
N GLU A 37 -4.97 -4.58 -6.23
CA GLU A 37 -3.56 -4.38 -5.86
C GLU A 37 -3.03 -5.49 -4.95
N ALA A 38 -3.86 -6.02 -4.03
CA ALA A 38 -3.50 -7.19 -3.25
C ALA A 38 -3.19 -8.41 -4.14
N VAL A 39 -4.00 -8.66 -5.19
CA VAL A 39 -3.75 -9.74 -6.15
C VAL A 39 -2.52 -9.48 -7.01
N ASP A 40 -2.30 -8.23 -7.46
CA ASP A 40 -1.11 -7.87 -8.22
C ASP A 40 0.16 -8.07 -7.38
N PHE A 41 0.15 -7.65 -6.11
CA PHE A 41 1.23 -7.89 -5.15
C PHE A 41 1.50 -9.40 -4.92
N VAL A 42 0.46 -10.22 -4.79
CA VAL A 42 0.61 -11.68 -4.69
C VAL A 42 1.25 -12.28 -5.95
N ASN A 43 0.93 -11.77 -7.14
CA ASN A 43 1.56 -12.25 -8.38
C ASN A 43 3.06 -11.92 -8.39
N ASP A 44 3.45 -10.71 -7.96
CA ASP A 44 4.86 -10.33 -7.87
C ASP A 44 5.62 -11.21 -6.87
N ILE A 45 5.01 -11.54 -5.72
CA ILE A 45 5.57 -12.49 -4.77
C ILE A 45 5.71 -13.90 -5.39
N ALA A 46 4.73 -14.34 -6.19
CA ALA A 46 4.79 -15.64 -6.85
C ALA A 46 5.95 -15.73 -7.83
N ASP A 47 6.23 -14.67 -8.59
CA ASP A 47 7.38 -14.60 -9.49
C ASP A 47 8.71 -14.68 -8.72
N LEU A 48 8.83 -13.94 -7.60
CA LEU A 48 10.00 -14.04 -6.70
C LEU A 48 10.16 -15.45 -6.12
N ALA A 49 9.07 -16.09 -5.71
CA ALA A 49 9.05 -17.43 -5.14
C ALA A 49 9.60 -18.48 -6.13
N GLU A 50 9.17 -18.40 -7.38
CA GLU A 50 9.62 -19.30 -8.45
C GLU A 50 11.10 -19.06 -8.81
N GLU A 51 11.55 -17.80 -8.88
CA GLU A 51 12.96 -17.49 -9.11
C GLU A 51 13.86 -17.99 -7.96
N ALA A 52 13.41 -17.82 -6.72
CA ALA A 52 14.12 -18.29 -5.53
C ALA A 52 14.01 -19.80 -5.31
N ASN A 53 13.08 -20.48 -5.99
CA ASN A 53 12.65 -21.84 -5.70
C ASN A 53 12.37 -22.03 -4.19
N HIS A 54 11.64 -21.08 -3.62
CA HIS A 54 11.30 -20.97 -2.19
C HIS A 54 9.91 -20.35 -2.07
N HIS A 55 8.94 -21.11 -1.57
CA HIS A 55 7.53 -20.75 -1.65
C HIS A 55 6.97 -20.29 -0.30
N PRO A 56 6.40 -19.08 -0.20
CA PRO A 56 5.73 -18.60 1.00
C PRO A 56 4.32 -19.20 1.13
N ASP A 57 3.80 -19.19 2.35
CA ASP A 57 2.38 -19.32 2.62
C ASP A 57 1.73 -17.93 2.51
N LEU A 58 0.68 -17.80 1.69
CA LEU A 58 0.01 -16.52 1.40
C LEU A 58 -1.48 -16.57 1.75
N GLU A 59 -1.97 -15.57 2.46
CA GLU A 59 -3.39 -15.38 2.75
C GLU A 59 -3.84 -13.99 2.26
N ILE A 60 -5.00 -13.90 1.62
CA ILE A 60 -5.55 -12.64 1.09
C ILE A 60 -6.91 -12.37 1.73
N TYR A 61 -7.03 -11.21 2.37
CA TYR A 61 -8.22 -10.71 3.04
C TYR A 61 -8.64 -9.38 2.42
N TYR A 62 -9.36 -9.42 1.29
CA TYR A 62 -9.71 -8.23 0.50
C TYR A 62 -8.46 -7.42 0.10
N ASP A 63 -8.16 -6.33 0.77
CA ASP A 63 -7.02 -5.45 0.54
C ASP A 63 -5.80 -5.77 1.41
N GLU A 64 -5.89 -6.78 2.29
CA GLU A 64 -4.77 -7.23 3.11
C GLU A 64 -4.15 -8.53 2.58
N VAL A 65 -2.81 -8.61 2.60
CA VAL A 65 -2.05 -9.82 2.27
C VAL A 65 -1.15 -10.19 3.44
N VAL A 66 -1.32 -11.40 3.97
CA VAL A 66 -0.41 -11.99 4.96
C VAL A 66 0.60 -12.85 4.23
N VAL A 67 1.88 -12.56 4.46
CA VAL A 67 3.01 -13.33 3.94
C VAL A 67 3.67 -14.06 5.09
N SER A 68 3.74 -15.37 5.01
CA SER A 68 4.37 -16.24 6.01
C SER A 68 5.48 -17.07 5.36
N LEU A 69 6.67 -17.05 5.97
CA LEU A 69 7.87 -17.69 5.44
C LEU A 69 8.47 -18.65 6.45
N ARG A 70 8.64 -19.90 6.01
CA ARG A 70 9.43 -20.92 6.66
C ARG A 70 9.93 -21.92 5.64
N THR A 71 11.05 -22.56 5.94
CA THR A 71 11.55 -23.65 5.12
C THR A 71 10.83 -24.95 5.50
N HIS A 72 9.75 -25.29 4.78
CA HIS A 72 8.89 -26.45 5.07
C HIS A 72 9.64 -27.79 5.21
N SER A 73 10.74 -28.00 4.47
CA SER A 73 11.51 -29.24 4.57
C SER A 73 12.26 -29.42 5.89
N LEU A 74 12.44 -28.32 6.64
CA LEU A 74 13.16 -28.29 7.92
C LEU A 74 12.25 -27.92 9.09
N ASP A 75 10.98 -27.58 8.83
CA ASP A 75 10.04 -27.04 9.81
C ASP A 75 10.66 -25.91 10.64
N ALA A 76 11.43 -25.02 9.98
CA ALA A 76 12.17 -23.95 10.64
C ALA A 76 12.44 -22.76 9.70
N VAL A 77 12.72 -21.60 10.29
CA VAL A 77 13.20 -20.40 9.60
C VAL A 77 14.68 -20.55 9.27
N THR A 78 15.06 -20.14 8.08
CA THR A 78 16.43 -20.17 7.56
C THR A 78 16.81 -18.84 6.91
N ASP A 79 18.06 -18.69 6.50
CA ASP A 79 18.51 -17.51 5.74
C ASP A 79 17.70 -17.27 4.45
N ASN A 80 17.11 -18.32 3.85
CA ASN A 80 16.27 -18.13 2.66
C ASN A 80 14.98 -17.38 2.98
N ASP A 81 14.38 -17.68 4.13
CA ASP A 81 13.15 -17.06 4.58
C ASP A 81 13.40 -15.57 4.83
N VAL A 82 14.47 -15.24 5.55
CA VAL A 82 14.89 -13.84 5.78
C VAL A 82 15.21 -13.12 4.46
N ARG A 83 15.93 -13.75 3.54
CA ARG A 83 16.26 -13.16 2.25
C ARG A 83 15.00 -12.88 1.44
N MET A 84 14.06 -13.83 1.42
CA MET A 84 12.81 -13.65 0.71
C MET A 84 11.96 -12.54 1.33
N ALA A 85 11.92 -12.43 2.67
CA ALA A 85 11.26 -11.33 3.35
C ALA A 85 11.81 -9.96 2.90
N ALA A 86 13.13 -9.83 2.80
CA ALA A 86 13.77 -8.61 2.29
C ALA A 86 13.48 -8.32 0.81
N GLU A 87 13.36 -9.34 -0.03
CA GLU A 87 12.95 -9.16 -1.44
C GLU A 87 11.49 -8.71 -1.54
N VAL A 88 10.59 -9.24 -0.69
CA VAL A 88 9.18 -8.83 -0.65
C VAL A 88 9.04 -7.37 -0.20
N GLU A 89 9.86 -6.89 0.74
CA GLU A 89 9.86 -5.46 1.11
C GLU A 89 10.12 -4.53 -0.10
N ASN A 90 10.94 -4.95 -1.06
CA ASN A 90 11.25 -4.14 -2.24
C ASN A 90 10.07 -4.03 -3.23
N LEU A 91 9.03 -4.85 -3.09
CA LEU A 91 7.83 -4.79 -3.92
C LEU A 91 6.86 -3.69 -3.45
N VAL A 92 6.93 -3.29 -2.18
CA VAL A 92 6.08 -2.25 -1.61
C VAL A 92 6.84 -0.93 -1.64
N THR A 93 6.53 -0.07 -2.60
CA THR A 93 6.96 1.33 -2.54
C THR A 93 6.08 2.07 -1.54
N GLU A 94 6.69 2.66 -0.52
CA GLU A 94 6.01 3.58 0.39
C GLU A 94 5.28 4.64 -0.43
N VAL A 95 3.96 4.60 -0.41
CA VAL A 95 3.15 5.75 -0.82
C VAL A 95 3.19 6.68 0.39
N GLU A 96 4.09 7.66 0.34
CA GLU A 96 3.94 8.87 1.15
C GLU A 96 2.56 9.41 0.79
N GLU A 97 1.61 9.38 1.72
CA GLU A 97 0.35 10.09 1.54
C GLU A 97 0.71 11.56 1.46
N ASP A 98 0.88 12.08 0.23
CA ASP A 98 1.02 13.51 -0.04
C ASP A 98 -0.16 14.20 0.66
N ASP A 99 0.17 14.98 1.69
CA ASP A 99 -0.69 15.87 2.46
C ASP A 99 -1.65 16.65 1.55
N PHE A 100 -2.79 16.06 1.21
CA PHE A 100 -3.88 16.73 0.50
C PHE A 100 -4.81 17.40 1.53
N ASP A 101 -4.24 18.19 2.45
CA ASP A 101 -4.97 19.01 3.43
C ASP A 101 -4.79 20.52 3.21
N ASP A 102 -4.47 20.93 1.97
CA ASP A 102 -4.27 22.36 1.63
C ASP A 102 -5.03 22.77 0.35
N LEU A 103 -6.27 22.30 0.21
CA LEU A 103 -7.26 22.99 -0.61
C LEU A 103 -8.24 23.71 0.32
N ASP A 104 -7.77 24.80 0.91
CA ASP A 104 -8.64 25.92 1.27
C ASP A 104 -9.30 26.42 -0.04
N GLU A 105 -10.43 25.83 -0.39
CA GLU A 105 -11.38 26.45 -1.32
C GLU A 105 -11.99 27.68 -0.61
N ASP A 106 -11.27 28.80 -0.65
CA ASP A 106 -11.86 30.13 -0.55
C ASP A 106 -12.77 30.32 -1.78
N ASP A 107 -13.97 29.73 -1.75
CA ASP A 107 -15.07 30.00 -2.67
C ASP A 107 -15.74 31.33 -2.27
N ASP A 108 -14.99 32.43 -2.44
CA ASP A 108 -15.54 33.78 -2.47
C ASP A 108 -16.35 33.95 -3.77
N LEU A 109 -17.56 33.40 -3.79
CA LEU A 109 -18.59 33.77 -4.76
C LEU A 109 -19.21 35.10 -4.37
N ASP A 110 -18.57 36.20 -4.75
CA ASP A 110 -19.22 37.50 -4.96
C ASP A 110 -18.43 38.28 -6.02
N ASP A 111 -18.95 38.35 -7.24
CA ASP A 111 -19.19 39.64 -7.90
C ASP A 111 -19.93 39.53 -9.25
N ASP A 112 -20.87 40.45 -9.42
CA ASP A 112 -21.41 40.98 -10.69
C ASP A 112 -22.31 40.09 -11.56
N VAL A 113 -23.56 39.88 -11.11
CA VAL A 113 -24.70 39.84 -12.03
C VAL A 113 -25.15 41.25 -12.39
N ASN A 114 -24.44 41.80 -13.36
CA ASN A 114 -24.84 42.77 -14.38
C ASN A 114 -26.15 43.57 -14.12
N ASP A 115 -25.94 44.85 -13.84
CA ASP A 115 -26.88 45.97 -13.95
C ASP A 115 -27.85 45.80 -15.13
N VAL A 116 -29.14 45.66 -14.82
CA VAL A 116 -30.22 45.85 -15.79
C VAL A 116 -30.57 47.33 -15.78
N ASP A 117 -29.88 48.10 -16.61
CA ASP A 117 -30.21 49.49 -16.89
C ASP A 117 -31.68 49.60 -17.33
N GLU A 118 -32.40 50.46 -16.60
CA GLU A 118 -33.79 50.85 -16.80
C GLU A 118 -33.97 51.48 -18.19
N PHE A 119 -34.70 50.79 -19.08
CA PHE A 119 -35.17 51.36 -20.34
C PHE A 119 -36.53 52.04 -20.12
N ASP A 120 -36.50 53.23 -19.53
CA ASP A 120 -37.60 54.20 -19.57
C ASP A 120 -37.42 55.07 -20.82
N ASP A 121 -38.14 54.74 -21.89
CA ASP A 121 -38.36 55.65 -23.02
C ASP A 121 -39.87 55.70 -23.30
N ASP A 122 -40.54 56.59 -22.56
CA ASP A 122 -41.77 57.25 -22.95
C ASP A 122 -41.57 57.91 -24.32
N PHE A 123 -42.15 57.32 -25.37
CA PHE A 123 -42.34 58.00 -26.65
C PHE A 123 -43.83 58.08 -26.98
N ASP A 124 -44.51 58.98 -26.28
CA ASP A 124 -45.74 59.62 -26.72
C ASP A 124 -45.37 60.95 -27.40
N ASP A 125 -45.66 61.08 -28.69
CA ASP A 125 -46.15 62.32 -29.27
C ASP A 125 -46.64 62.05 -30.70
N GLY A 126 -47.96 62.09 -30.86
CA GLY A 126 -48.62 62.02 -32.15
C GLY A 126 -48.48 63.30 -32.98
N ILE A 127 -48.63 63.12 -34.31
CA ILE A 127 -49.42 63.93 -35.27
C ILE A 127 -49.51 63.14 -36.58
#